data_AF-A0A7C1UYY4-F1
#
_entry.id   AF-A0A7C1UYY4-F1
#
_cell.length_a   1.000
_cell.length_b   1.000
_cell.length_c   1.000
_cell.angle_alpha   90.00
_cell.angle_beta   90.00
_cell.angle_gamma   90.00
#
_symmetry.space_group_name_H-M   'P 1'
#
loop_
_entity.id
_entity.type
_entity.pdbx_description
1 polymer ?
#
loop_
_entity_poly.entity_id
_entity_poly.type
_entity_poly.pdbx_seq_one_letter_code
_entity_poly.pdbx_strand_id
1 'polypeptide(L)' 'IENIDIGGPTMLRSAAKNYKFVTVVTDPSDYDRVLKEMKENDGEVTLATRFELATKVFCLTHAYDGAICEYLKKQNV' A
#
# COMPACT_ATOMS: atom_id res chain seq x y z
N ILE A 1 -9.82 -16.61 -10.08
CA ILE A 1 -8.38 -16.99 -10.01
C ILE A 1 -7.52 -16.00 -10.81
N GLU A 2 -7.74 -15.84 -12.12
CA GLU A 2 -6.92 -14.95 -12.99
C GLU A 2 -6.80 -13.47 -12.56
N ASN A 3 -7.76 -12.94 -11.79
CA ASN A 3 -7.74 -11.56 -11.30
C ASN A 3 -6.98 -11.38 -9.96
N ILE A 4 -6.31 -12.44 -9.47
CA ILE A 4 -5.46 -12.33 -8.29
C ILE A 4 -4.13 -11.72 -8.72
N ASP A 5 -3.87 -10.49 -8.28
CA ASP A 5 -2.64 -9.77 -8.58
C ASP A 5 -1.51 -10.24 -7.68
N ILE A 6 -0.38 -10.59 -8.31
CA ILE A 6 0.86 -10.97 -7.63
C ILE A 6 1.84 -9.80 -7.59
N GLY A 7 1.91 -9.03 -8.67
CA GLY A 7 2.87 -7.96 -8.86
C GLY A 7 2.55 -6.73 -7.99
N GLY A 8 1.29 -6.30 -7.96
CA GLY A 8 0.82 -5.17 -7.18
C GLY A 8 1.18 -5.30 -5.69
N PRO A 9 0.69 -6.35 -4.99
CA PRO A 9 1.05 -6.58 -3.58
C PRO A 9 2.56 -6.70 -3.34
N THR A 10 3.32 -7.28 -4.27
CA THR A 10 4.78 -7.39 -4.17
C THR A 10 5.45 -6.00 -4.18
N MET A 11 5.11 -5.16 -5.15
CA MET A 11 5.66 -3.79 -5.24
C MET A 11 5.25 -2.95 -4.04
N LEU A 12 3.97 -3.01 -3.65
CA LEU A 12 3.45 -2.26 -2.51
C LEU A 12 4.15 -2.66 -1.20
N ARG A 13 4.25 -3.96 -0.90
CA ARG A 13 4.91 -4.44 0.33
C ARG A 13 6.39 -4.13 0.36
N SER A 14 7.07 -4.19 -0.79
CA SER A 14 8.48 -3.78 -0.91
C SER A 14 8.68 -2.30 -0.58
N ALA A 15 7.86 -1.42 -1.18
CA ALA A 15 7.90 0.01 -0.93
C ALA A 15 7.56 0.35 0.54
N ALA A 16 6.51 -0.27 1.10
CA ALA A 16 6.11 -0.09 2.49
C ALA A 16 7.18 -0.57 3.49
N LYS A 17 7.83 -1.71 3.25
CA LYS A 17 8.99 -2.15 4.04
C LYS A 17 10.10 -1.10 4.03
N ASN A 18 10.29 -0.44 2.90
CA ASN A 18 11.34 0.55 2.67
C ASN A 18 10.87 2.01 2.90
N TYR A 19 9.86 2.23 3.75
CA TYR A 19 9.24 3.56 3.98
C TYR A 19 10.21 4.66 4.44
N LYS A 20 11.38 4.29 4.95
CA LYS A 20 12.44 5.26 5.30
C LYS A 20 12.92 6.04 4.07
N PHE A 21 12.81 5.45 2.87
CA PHE A 21 13.32 6.00 1.62
C PHE A 21 12.28 6.09 0.50
N VAL A 22 11.14 5.40 0.63
CA VAL A 22 10.09 5.35 -0.40
C VAL A 22 8.76 5.80 0.17
N THR A 23 8.10 6.75 -0.48
CA THR A 23 6.69 7.09 -0.22
C THR A 23 5.81 6.19 -1.09
N VAL A 24 5.03 5.31 -0.45
CA VAL A 24 4.07 4.43 -1.13
C VAL A 24 2.65 4.99 -0.96
N VAL A 25 1.83 4.97 -2.00
CA VAL A 25 0.43 5.43 -1.92
C VAL A 25 -0.48 4.41 -2.58
N THR A 26 -1.54 4.00 -1.88
CA THR A 26 -2.53 3.02 -2.37
C THR A 26 -3.93 3.60 -2.53
N ASP A 27 -4.18 4.79 -1.99
CA ASP A 27 -5.48 5.43 -1.98
C ASP A 27 -5.37 6.81 -2.62
N PRO A 28 -6.12 7.11 -3.70
CA PRO A 28 -6.13 8.42 -4.32
C PRO A 28 -6.47 9.57 -3.36
N SER A 29 -7.19 9.31 -2.25
CA SER A 29 -7.49 10.34 -1.25
C SER A 29 -6.22 10.90 -0.57
N ASP A 30 -5.11 10.16 -0.58
CA ASP A 30 -3.85 10.60 0.02
C ASP A 30 -3.04 11.52 -0.90
N TYR A 31 -3.41 11.64 -2.19
CA TYR A 31 -2.62 12.39 -3.17
C TYR A 31 -2.46 13.86 -2.79
N ASP A 32 -3.54 14.54 -2.41
CA ASP A 32 -3.48 15.96 -2.05
C ASP A 32 -2.59 16.21 -0.82
N ARG A 33 -2.66 15.33 0.18
CA ARG A 33 -1.81 15.39 1.37
C ARG A 33 -0.34 15.20 1.01
N VAL A 34 -0.03 14.17 0.22
CA VAL A 34 1.36 13.87 -0.21
C VAL A 34 1.94 15.01 -1.04
N LEU A 35 1.17 15.51 -2.03
CA LEU A 35 1.60 16.63 -2.86
C LEU A 35 1.80 17.91 -2.05
N LYS A 36 0.97 18.15 -1.03
CA LYS A 36 1.14 19.28 -0.11
C LYS A 36 2.44 19.16 0.68
N GLU A 37 2.69 18.01 1.31
CA GLU A 37 3.94 17.79 2.06
C GLU A 37 5.18 17.94 1.18
N MET A 38 5.16 17.42 -0.05
CA MET A 38 6.26 17.58 -0.99
C MET A 38 6.52 19.06 -1.34
N LYS A 39 5.47 19.87 -1.51
CA LYS A 39 5.63 21.31 -1.78
C LYS A 39 6.21 22.06 -0.58
N GLU A 40 5.86 21.63 0.63
CA GLU A 40 6.28 22.29 1.88
C GLU A 40 7.69 21.85 2.35
N ASN A 41 8.16 20.67 1.93
CA ASN A 41 9.40 20.06 2.42
C ASN A 41 10.40 19.76 1.29
N ASP A 42 10.58 20.68 0.33
CA ASP A 42 11.57 20.57 -0.76
C ASP A 42 11.52 19.24 -1.54
N GLY A 43 10.31 18.79 -1.86
CA GLY A 43 10.06 17.53 -2.56
C GLY A 43 9.95 16.30 -1.67
N GLU A 44 10.12 16.42 -0.36
CA GLU A 44 10.06 15.29 0.57
C GLU A 44 8.68 15.11 1.24
N VAL A 45 8.39 13.88 1.64
CA VAL A 45 7.26 13.53 2.51
C VAL A 45 7.81 13.16 3.88
N THR A 46 7.19 13.61 4.96
CA THR A 46 7.75 13.37 6.30
C THR A 46 7.86 11.89 6.64
N LEU A 47 8.81 11.51 7.49
CA LEU A 47 8.99 10.12 7.92
C LEU A 47 7.72 9.56 8.61
N ALA A 48 7.02 10.42 9.37
CA ALA A 48 5.76 10.06 10.02
C ALA A 48 4.69 9.70 8.99
N THR A 49 4.47 10.54 7.97
CA THR A 49 3.52 10.25 6.89
C THR A 49 3.92 9.01 6.09
N ARG A 50 5.21 8.81 5.79
CA ARG A 50 5.67 7.58 5.11
C ARG A 50 5.38 6.32 5.94
N PHE A 51 5.54 6.37 7.26
CA PHE A 51 5.22 5.25 8.15
C PHE A 51 3.71 4.95 8.21
N GLU A 52 2.87 5.99 8.27
CA GLU A 52 1.40 5.85 8.19
C GLU A 52 0.98 5.19 6.87
N LEU A 53 1.48 5.69 5.75
CA LEU A 53 1.18 5.15 4.42
C LEU A 53 1.66 3.70 4.26
N ALA A 54 2.84 3.36 4.79
CA ALA A 54 3.32 1.98 4.82
C ALA A 54 2.43 1.06 5.65
N THR A 55 1.90 1.55 6.76
CA THR A 55 0.92 0.82 7.58
C THR A 55 -0.37 0.57 6.79
N LYS A 56 -0.88 1.58 6.07
CA LYS A 56 -2.05 1.42 5.17
C LYS A 56 -1.82 0.30 4.15
N VAL A 57 -0.63 0.21 3.55
CA VAL A 57 -0.28 -0.88 2.61
C VAL A 57 -0.36 -2.26 3.27
N PHE A 58 0.22 -2.45 4.46
CA PHE A 58 0.18 -3.75 5.12
C PHE A 58 -1.25 -4.13 5.54
N CYS A 59 -2.07 -3.18 5.97
CA CYS A 59 -3.49 -3.42 6.22
C CYS A 59 -4.26 -3.78 4.95
N LEU A 60 -4.04 -3.07 3.84
CA LEU A 60 -4.70 -3.33 2.56
C LEU A 60 -4.35 -4.71 2.02
N THR A 61 -3.07 -5.07 2.03
CA THR A 61 -2.61 -6.37 1.52
C THR A 61 -3.05 -7.53 2.42
N HIS A 62 -3.12 -7.33 3.74
CA HIS A 62 -3.75 -8.29 4.64
C HIS A 62 -5.24 -8.52 4.30
N ALA A 63 -6.00 -7.45 4.09
CA ALA A 63 -7.41 -7.56 3.72
C ALA A 63 -7.60 -8.24 2.35
N TYR A 64 -6.72 -7.93 1.39
CA TYR A 64 -6.71 -8.54 0.06
C TYR A 64 -6.48 -10.06 0.13
N ASP A 65 -5.43 -10.50 0.83
CA ASP A 65 -5.12 -11.92 1.02
C ASP A 65 -6.22 -12.64 1.81
N GLY A 66 -6.83 -11.97 2.79
CA GLY A 66 -7.99 -12.47 3.52
C GLY A 66 -9.18 -12.74 2.61
N ALA A 67 -9.51 -11.80 1.72
CA ALA A 67 -10.60 -11.97 0.75
C ALA A 67 -10.34 -13.12 -0.24
N ILE A 68 -9.08 -13.26 -0.70
CA ILE A 68 -8.67 -14.40 -1.55
C ILE A 68 -8.85 -15.73 -0.81
N CYS A 69 -8.39 -15.81 0.43
CA CYS A 69 -8.51 -17.02 1.26
C CYS A 69 -9.98 -17.45 1.42
N GLU A 70 -10.85 -16.51 1.77
CA GLU A 70 -12.29 -16.78 1.91
C GLU A 70 -12.96 -17.18 0.61
N TYR A 71 -12.54 -16.61 -0.53
CA TYR A 71 -13.00 -17.04 -1.84
C TYR A 71 -12.56 -18.48 -2.16
N LEU A 72 -11.29 -18.81 -1.93
CA LEU A 72 -10.71 -20.12 -2.22
C LEU A 72 -11.31 -21.24 -1.37
N LYS A 73 -11.57 -21.00 -0.07
CA LYS A 73 -12.22 -21.97 0.82
C LYS A 73 -13.60 -22.44 0.34
N LYS A 74 -14.31 -21.58 -0.41
CA LYS A 74 -15.65 -21.88 -0.94
C LYS A 74 -15.61 -22.63 -2.27
N GLN A 75 -14.43 -22.76 -2.89
CA GLN A 75 -14.31 -23.51 -4.13
C GLN A 75 -14.25 -25.01 -3.80
N ASN A 76 -15.24 -25.78 -4.27
CA ASN A 76 -15.19 -27.23 -4.24
C ASN A 76 -14.42 -27.72 -5.47
N VAL A 77 -13.09 -27.64 -5.38
CA VAL A 77 -12.17 -28.18 -6.39
C VAL A 77 -11.89 -29.65 -6.10
#